data_AF-A0AAU9KFA6-F1
#
_entry.id   AF-A0AAU9KFA6-F1
#
_cell.length_a   1.000
_cell.length_b   1.000
_cell.length_c   1.000
_cell.angle_alpha   90.00
_cell.angle_beta   90.00
_cell.angle_gamma   90.00
#
_symmetry.space_group_name_H-M   'P 1'
#
loop_
_entity.id
_entity.type
_entity.pdbx_description
1 polymer ?
#
loop_
_entity_poly.entity_id
_entity_poly.type
_entity_poly.pdbx_seq_one_letter_code
_entity_poly.pdbx_strand_id
1 'polypeptide(L)'
;MQQQAAHTISQKNKSFLGLEVKFSILASSISKKHVKLFIARVIIRSIPKWKSLDSIEISYFNKINFMQDKELIDLLIPLLCPKMYEDLCIVIKLSNKSNSISLAAANAISILNRTNFEFRNLDFRGINISNSCLSKNAFINVNFKGSCLKGVNFCQSKLYDCNFRNCDFTEALFSRLKIIEKFEGSIKKVIISKDGKLLLLCCARNTILWDLNLKMQLHSSNFISKSAAFSPCGNLIILVDEGIKVFIKWDRKLGIITEKANTKLVRSQKIYNVCFSPCGKYILFWGSNFIELEDSVSLNIYKKWKAYPYTLLNFTKCGKYIIFGDKGWIKQISIESDRVEKLIHISWMAKELTFSPSHKHLSCNGGNLFIIKFETQELIFAEDMSRKGFNYSTSWSPYNDKIVVSDGNGFCLFDIEKQAPVAHMRENYNKNDSICYSKCGRYVFIGKSNGLLKLWDLENIG
;
A
#
# COMPACT_ATOMS: atom_id res chain seq x y z
N MET A 1 56.68 -25.02 -17.13
CA MET A 1 55.83 -24.89 -15.92
C MET A 1 54.53 -24.10 -16.13
N GLN A 2 54.46 -23.08 -17.00
CA GLN A 2 53.21 -22.32 -17.23
C GLN A 2 52.14 -23.05 -18.08
N GLN A 3 52.52 -23.94 -19.00
CA GLN A 3 51.54 -24.70 -19.81
C GLN A 3 50.83 -25.82 -19.03
N GLN A 4 51.49 -26.43 -18.03
CA GLN A 4 50.86 -27.42 -17.15
C GLN A 4 49.81 -26.77 -16.22
N ALA A 5 50.07 -25.56 -15.71
CA ALA A 5 49.11 -24.84 -14.88
C ALA A 5 47.83 -24.43 -15.65
N ALA A 6 47.96 -24.01 -16.91
CA ALA A 6 46.82 -23.68 -17.76
C ALA A 6 45.95 -24.92 -18.09
N HIS A 7 46.58 -26.08 -18.28
CA HIS A 7 45.89 -27.34 -18.55
C HIS A 7 45.13 -27.86 -17.32
N THR A 8 45.67 -27.68 -16.10
CA THR A 8 45.00 -28.03 -14.83
C THR A 8 43.82 -27.11 -14.51
N ILE A 9 43.91 -25.82 -14.86
CA ILE A 9 42.81 -24.84 -14.69
C ILE A 9 41.67 -25.10 -15.70
N SER A 10 42.02 -25.44 -16.95
CA SER A 10 41.04 -25.82 -17.99
C SER A 10 40.28 -27.11 -17.65
N GLN A 11 40.97 -28.12 -17.10
CA GLN A 11 40.33 -29.36 -16.63
C GLN A 11 39.48 -29.15 -15.36
N LYS A 12 39.89 -28.28 -14.42
CA LYS A 12 39.07 -27.89 -13.27
C LYS A 12 37.80 -27.13 -13.69
N ASN A 13 37.89 -26.23 -14.66
CA ASN A 13 36.73 -25.48 -15.16
C ASN A 13 35.76 -26.38 -15.96
N LYS A 14 36.26 -27.37 -16.73
CA LYS A 14 35.40 -28.39 -17.36
C LYS A 14 34.74 -29.33 -16.34
N SER A 15 35.42 -29.66 -15.24
CA SER A 15 34.81 -30.41 -14.13
C SER A 15 33.74 -29.59 -13.39
N PHE A 16 33.90 -28.27 -13.32
CA PHE A 16 32.94 -27.33 -12.72
C PHE A 16 31.68 -27.13 -13.59
N LEU A 17 31.81 -27.00 -14.92
CA LEU A 17 30.63 -26.98 -15.80
C LEU A 17 29.89 -28.33 -15.80
N GLY A 18 30.60 -29.46 -15.69
CA GLY A 18 29.98 -30.78 -15.52
C GLY A 18 29.28 -30.96 -14.16
N LEU A 19 29.76 -30.26 -13.12
CA LEU A 19 29.13 -30.18 -11.79
C LEU A 19 27.93 -29.22 -11.80
N GLU A 20 28.00 -28.07 -12.44
CA GLU A 20 26.87 -27.13 -12.57
C GLU A 20 25.72 -27.71 -13.39
N VAL A 21 26.01 -28.48 -14.45
CA VAL A 21 24.99 -29.18 -15.24
C VAL A 21 24.43 -30.39 -14.48
N LYS A 22 25.23 -31.10 -13.68
CA LYS A 22 24.69 -32.13 -12.77
C LYS A 22 23.90 -31.55 -11.60
N PHE A 23 24.26 -30.38 -11.08
CA PHE A 23 23.51 -29.67 -10.04
C PHE A 23 22.23 -29.05 -10.58
N SER A 24 22.17 -28.58 -11.84
CA SER A 24 20.93 -28.08 -12.44
C SER A 24 19.93 -29.21 -12.71
N ILE A 25 20.41 -30.40 -13.05
CA ILE A 25 19.59 -31.61 -13.27
C ILE A 25 19.16 -32.24 -11.93
N LEU A 26 19.95 -32.15 -10.86
CA LEU A 26 19.54 -32.57 -9.50
C LEU A 26 18.68 -31.52 -8.77
N ALA A 27 18.82 -30.23 -9.07
CA ALA A 27 18.02 -29.16 -8.48
C ALA A 27 16.55 -29.16 -8.96
N SER A 28 16.24 -29.87 -10.05
CA SER A 28 14.84 -30.08 -10.49
C SER A 28 14.10 -31.12 -9.64
N SER A 29 14.81 -31.96 -8.87
CA SER A 29 14.25 -32.98 -7.97
C SER A 29 14.39 -32.64 -6.48
N ILE A 30 15.28 -31.70 -6.12
CA ILE A 30 15.48 -31.25 -4.73
C ILE A 30 14.56 -30.06 -4.45
N SER A 31 13.59 -30.23 -3.55
CA SER A 31 12.69 -29.12 -3.17
C SER A 31 13.50 -27.89 -2.70
N LYS A 32 13.08 -26.67 -3.07
CA LYS A 32 13.72 -25.38 -2.68
C LYS A 32 14.09 -25.30 -1.19
N LYS A 33 13.31 -25.93 -0.30
CA LYS A 33 13.55 -26.02 1.14
C LYS A 33 14.85 -26.74 1.52
N HIS A 34 15.22 -27.81 0.81
CA HIS A 34 16.44 -28.57 1.07
C HIS A 34 17.70 -27.79 0.69
N VAL A 35 17.65 -27.00 -0.40
CA VAL A 35 18.73 -26.07 -0.79
C VAL A 35 18.92 -24.99 0.27
N LYS A 36 17.83 -24.37 0.76
CA LYS A 36 17.90 -23.38 1.84
C LYS A 36 18.42 -23.95 3.16
N LEU A 37 18.02 -25.18 3.50
CA LEU A 37 18.54 -25.86 4.70
C LEU A 37 20.05 -26.14 4.58
N PHE A 38 20.54 -26.51 3.40
CA PHE A 38 21.97 -26.66 3.15
C PHE A 38 22.71 -25.34 3.34
N ILE A 39 22.20 -24.24 2.76
CA ILE A 39 22.77 -22.89 2.94
C ILE A 39 22.81 -22.50 4.42
N ALA A 40 21.71 -22.71 5.16
CA ALA A 40 21.65 -22.43 6.60
C ALA A 40 22.74 -23.18 7.38
N ARG A 41 22.94 -24.48 7.09
CA ARG A 41 24.00 -25.29 7.72
C ARG A 41 25.41 -24.80 7.40
N VAL A 42 25.65 -24.33 6.17
CA VAL A 42 26.94 -23.75 5.78
C VAL A 42 27.22 -22.46 6.58
N ILE A 43 26.22 -21.59 6.70
CA ILE A 43 26.33 -20.35 7.49
C ILE A 43 26.64 -20.66 8.96
N ILE A 44 25.88 -21.57 9.58
CA ILE A 44 26.06 -21.97 10.98
C ILE A 44 27.48 -22.49 11.25
N ARG A 45 28.04 -23.32 10.37
CA ARG A 45 29.41 -23.84 10.52
C ARG A 45 30.50 -22.77 10.38
N SER A 46 30.19 -21.64 9.75
CA SER A 46 31.14 -20.56 9.53
C SER A 46 31.18 -19.53 10.66
N ILE A 47 30.09 -19.35 11.41
CA ILE A 47 29.99 -18.33 12.48
C ILE A 47 31.16 -18.40 13.50
N PRO A 48 31.53 -19.56 14.06
CA PRO A 48 32.58 -19.62 15.07
C PRO A 48 33.99 -19.26 14.55
N LYS A 49 34.15 -19.16 13.23
CA LYS A 49 35.43 -18.83 12.58
C LYS A 49 35.66 -17.32 12.44
N TRP A 50 34.65 -16.50 12.74
CA TRP A 50 34.66 -15.05 12.54
C TRP A 50 35.25 -14.28 13.72
N LYS A 51 36.52 -14.56 14.03
CA LYS A 51 37.21 -13.95 15.18
C LYS A 51 38.08 -12.75 14.80
N SER A 52 38.33 -12.52 13.52
CA SER A 52 39.11 -11.39 13.00
C SER A 52 38.41 -10.70 11.82
N LEU A 53 38.74 -9.44 11.57
CA LEU A 53 38.21 -8.67 10.42
C LEU A 53 38.44 -9.39 9.10
N ASP A 54 39.66 -9.87 8.85
CA ASP A 54 40.03 -10.56 7.62
C ASP A 54 39.19 -11.83 7.40
N SER A 55 38.89 -12.56 8.47
CA SER A 55 38.07 -13.78 8.40
C SER A 55 36.61 -13.49 8.04
N ILE A 56 36.09 -12.33 8.44
CA ILE A 56 34.72 -11.89 8.17
C ILE A 56 34.62 -11.33 6.75
N GLU A 57 35.59 -10.52 6.34
CA GLU A 57 35.58 -9.80 5.07
C GLU A 57 35.49 -10.75 3.86
N ILE A 58 36.23 -11.86 3.90
CA ILE A 58 36.26 -12.84 2.81
C ILE A 58 35.06 -13.82 2.88
N SER A 59 34.33 -13.84 4.01
CA SER A 59 33.25 -14.79 4.26
C SER A 59 32.04 -14.57 3.34
N TYR A 60 31.32 -15.66 3.02
CA TYR A 60 30.03 -15.57 2.31
C TYR A 60 28.98 -14.75 3.08
N PHE A 61 29.10 -14.72 4.41
CA PHE A 61 28.23 -13.96 5.29
C PHE A 61 28.35 -12.44 5.09
N ASN A 62 29.49 -11.98 4.54
CA ASN A 62 29.70 -10.59 4.17
C ASN A 62 29.45 -10.29 2.68
N LYS A 63 29.14 -11.31 1.86
CA LYS A 63 28.94 -11.17 0.40
C LYS A 63 27.48 -11.32 -0.02
N ILE A 64 26.66 -11.94 0.81
CA ILE A 64 25.27 -12.28 0.48
C ILE A 64 24.33 -11.65 1.50
N ASN A 65 23.33 -10.91 1.02
CA ASN A 65 22.25 -10.39 1.86
C ASN A 65 21.11 -11.41 1.95
N PHE A 66 21.11 -12.25 2.98
CA PHE A 66 20.01 -13.20 3.22
C PHE A 66 18.84 -12.60 4.00
N MET A 67 18.88 -11.30 4.34
CA MET A 67 17.84 -10.68 5.18
C MET A 67 16.48 -10.51 4.50
N GLN A 68 16.43 -10.62 3.18
CA GLN A 68 15.19 -10.61 2.42
C GLN A 68 14.54 -12.00 2.32
N ASP A 69 15.25 -13.08 2.69
CA ASP A 69 14.73 -14.45 2.62
C ASP A 69 14.26 -14.94 4.00
N LYS A 70 13.01 -14.63 4.32
CA LYS A 70 12.37 -15.00 5.59
C LYS A 70 12.47 -16.51 5.88
N GLU A 71 12.29 -17.34 4.86
CA GLU A 71 12.30 -18.80 5.01
C GLU A 71 13.69 -19.33 5.36
N LEU A 72 14.76 -18.74 4.81
CA LEU A 72 16.12 -19.10 5.17
C LEU A 72 16.45 -18.75 6.62
N ILE A 73 15.99 -17.58 7.10
CA ILE A 73 16.17 -17.16 8.49
C ILE A 73 15.43 -18.12 9.44
N ASP A 74 14.18 -18.47 9.12
CA ASP A 74 13.37 -19.38 9.93
C ASP A 74 14.00 -20.79 10.01
N LEU A 75 14.76 -21.21 8.98
CA LEU A 75 15.54 -22.46 9.00
C LEU A 75 16.88 -22.34 9.74
N LEU A 76 17.45 -21.14 9.84
CA LEU A 76 18.74 -20.87 10.49
C LEU A 76 18.59 -20.77 12.01
N ILE A 77 17.54 -20.10 12.49
CA ILE A 77 17.32 -19.83 13.93
C ILE A 77 17.41 -21.10 14.80
N PRO A 78 16.74 -22.22 14.46
CA PRO A 78 16.81 -23.44 15.27
C PRO A 78 18.19 -24.08 15.35
N LEU A 79 19.12 -23.70 14.47
CA LEU A 79 20.48 -24.24 14.41
C LEU A 79 21.49 -23.42 15.23
N LEU A 80 21.08 -22.29 15.81
CA LEU A 80 21.96 -21.41 16.60
C LEU A 80 22.17 -21.98 18.01
N CYS A 81 23.43 -22.19 18.37
CA CYS A 81 23.83 -22.52 19.74
C CYS A 81 24.13 -21.23 20.56
N PRO A 82 24.03 -21.24 21.89
CA PRO A 82 24.21 -20.05 22.74
C PRO A 82 25.50 -19.26 22.48
N LYS A 83 26.64 -19.94 22.27
CA LYS A 83 27.93 -19.29 21.98
C LYS A 83 27.92 -18.46 20.69
N MET A 84 27.08 -18.83 19.73
CA MET A 84 27.00 -18.16 18.44
C MET A 84 26.36 -16.77 18.55
N TYR A 85 25.56 -16.52 19.58
CA TYR A 85 24.98 -15.19 19.83
C TYR A 85 26.07 -14.18 20.19
N GLU A 86 27.07 -14.61 20.96
CA GLU A 86 28.25 -13.80 21.29
C GLU A 86 29.10 -13.54 20.04
N ASP A 87 29.36 -14.57 19.23
CA ASP A 87 30.10 -14.44 17.96
C ASP A 87 29.41 -13.43 17.01
N LEU A 88 28.08 -13.48 16.89
CA LEU A 88 27.31 -12.51 16.11
C LEU A 88 27.42 -11.09 16.69
N CYS A 89 27.40 -10.93 18.01
CA CYS A 89 27.62 -9.63 18.66
C CYS A 89 29.02 -9.07 18.38
N ILE A 90 30.04 -9.92 18.32
CA ILE A 90 31.41 -9.53 17.99
C ILE A 90 31.47 -8.99 16.56
N VAL A 91 30.85 -9.68 15.59
CA VAL A 91 30.77 -9.20 14.19
C VAL A 91 30.12 -7.82 14.10
N ILE A 92 29.02 -7.60 14.82
CA ILE A 92 28.33 -6.30 14.85
C ILE A 92 29.27 -5.21 15.39
N LYS A 93 29.93 -5.47 16.52
CA LYS A 93 30.84 -4.50 17.13
C LYS A 93 32.05 -4.19 16.27
N LEU A 94 32.61 -5.18 15.56
CA LEU A 94 33.76 -4.98 14.68
C LEU A 94 33.46 -4.07 13.48
N SER A 95 32.19 -3.93 13.08
CA SER A 95 31.81 -3.03 11.97
C SER A 95 32.13 -1.56 12.22
N ASN A 96 32.36 -1.16 13.48
CA ASN A 96 32.84 0.19 13.78
C ASN A 96 34.30 0.44 13.38
N LYS A 97 35.08 -0.62 13.07
CA LYS A 97 36.47 -0.52 12.62
C LYS A 97 36.61 -0.55 11.09
N SER A 98 35.69 -1.21 10.39
CA SER A 98 35.71 -1.30 8.93
C SER A 98 34.31 -1.37 8.34
N ASN A 99 34.04 -0.47 7.39
CA ASN A 99 32.82 -0.49 6.60
C ASN A 99 32.72 -1.69 5.65
N SER A 100 33.84 -2.36 5.34
CA SER A 100 33.84 -3.50 4.43
C SER A 100 33.05 -4.70 4.97
N ILE A 101 32.85 -4.78 6.29
CA ILE A 101 32.06 -5.83 6.94
C ILE A 101 30.62 -5.42 7.31
N SER A 102 30.14 -4.29 6.79
CA SER A 102 28.81 -3.76 7.09
C SER A 102 27.68 -4.74 6.74
N LEU A 103 27.83 -5.53 5.66
CA LEU A 103 26.83 -6.53 5.29
C LEU A 103 26.80 -7.69 6.29
N ALA A 104 27.95 -8.19 6.73
CA ALA A 104 28.03 -9.20 7.78
C ALA A 104 27.41 -8.69 9.10
N ALA A 105 27.68 -7.46 9.49
CA ALA A 105 27.09 -6.87 10.69
C ALA A 105 25.56 -6.70 10.57
N ALA A 106 25.07 -6.23 9.42
CA ALA A 106 23.64 -6.12 9.14
C ALA A 106 22.94 -7.48 9.20
N ASN A 107 23.57 -8.51 8.64
CA ASN A 107 23.11 -9.88 8.71
C ASN A 107 23.07 -10.41 10.15
N ALA A 108 24.15 -10.20 10.92
CA ALA A 108 24.26 -10.66 12.30
C ALA A 108 23.19 -10.05 13.20
N ILE A 109 23.06 -8.72 13.20
CA ILE A 109 22.10 -8.04 14.09
C ILE A 109 20.66 -8.40 13.75
N SER A 110 20.37 -8.64 12.47
CA SER A 110 19.02 -8.96 12.04
C SER A 110 18.65 -10.43 12.30
N ILE A 111 19.63 -11.36 12.30
CA ILE A 111 19.43 -12.71 12.83
C ILE A 111 19.09 -12.62 14.31
N LEU A 112 19.90 -11.92 15.11
CA LEU A 112 19.64 -11.71 16.54
C LEU A 112 18.24 -11.12 16.77
N ASN A 113 17.85 -10.12 15.97
CA ASN A 113 16.53 -9.49 16.05
C ASN A 113 15.34 -10.44 15.86
N ARG A 114 15.54 -11.59 15.19
CA ARG A 114 14.51 -12.63 14.97
C ARG A 114 14.53 -13.75 16.01
N THR A 115 15.51 -13.75 16.89
CA THR A 115 15.62 -14.71 18.01
C THR A 115 15.07 -14.09 19.30
N ASN A 116 15.07 -14.85 20.40
CA ASN A 116 14.78 -14.33 21.74
C ASN A 116 15.96 -13.55 22.36
N PHE A 117 16.90 -13.07 21.55
CA PHE A 117 18.03 -12.27 22.02
C PHE A 117 17.54 -10.92 22.58
N GLU A 118 17.96 -10.60 23.79
CA GLU A 118 17.57 -9.36 24.48
C GLU A 118 18.51 -8.21 24.13
N PHE A 119 17.99 -7.16 23.49
CA PHE A 119 18.74 -5.94 23.20
C PHE A 119 18.68 -4.97 24.37
N ARG A 120 19.37 -5.29 25.47
CA ARG A 120 19.39 -4.46 26.68
C ARG A 120 20.81 -4.08 27.10
N ASN A 121 21.02 -2.79 27.42
CA ASN A 121 22.29 -2.25 27.92
C ASN A 121 23.50 -2.53 26.99
N LEU A 122 23.26 -2.61 25.68
CA LEU A 122 24.31 -2.92 24.71
C LEU A 122 25.04 -1.65 24.24
N ASP A 123 26.35 -1.75 24.09
CA ASP A 123 27.18 -0.69 23.50
C ASP A 123 27.48 -1.01 22.03
N PHE A 124 26.83 -0.24 21.16
CA PHE A 124 26.91 -0.30 19.70
C PHE A 124 27.37 1.03 19.13
N ARG A 125 28.29 1.73 19.79
CA ARG A 125 28.84 2.99 19.27
C ARG A 125 29.61 2.79 17.97
N GLY A 126 29.33 3.67 17.01
CA GLY A 126 30.03 3.75 15.72
C GLY A 126 29.82 2.57 14.78
N ILE A 127 28.88 1.66 15.04
CA ILE A 127 28.69 0.47 14.19
C ILE A 127 28.11 0.86 12.83
N ASN A 128 28.31 0.00 11.84
CA ASN A 128 27.67 0.12 10.54
C ASN A 128 26.83 -1.13 10.27
N ILE A 129 25.50 -0.96 10.37
CA ILE A 129 24.50 -2.01 10.15
C ILE A 129 23.50 -1.58 9.09
N SER A 130 23.98 -0.89 8.06
CA SER A 130 23.15 -0.37 6.97
C SER A 130 22.28 -1.47 6.35
N ASN A 131 21.01 -1.14 6.05
CA ASN A 131 20.00 -2.03 5.49
C ASN A 131 19.61 -3.25 6.36
N SER A 132 19.94 -3.23 7.66
CA SER A 132 19.52 -4.26 8.61
C SER A 132 18.04 -4.16 9.01
N CYS A 133 17.50 -5.23 9.59
CA CYS A 133 16.11 -5.34 10.02
C CYS A 133 16.02 -5.47 11.55
N LEU A 134 15.66 -4.36 12.20
CA LEU A 134 15.45 -4.23 13.65
C LEU A 134 13.97 -4.06 14.03
N SER A 135 13.07 -4.39 13.11
CA SER A 135 11.63 -4.25 13.31
C SER A 135 11.11 -5.21 14.39
N LYS A 136 10.05 -4.80 15.12
CA LYS A 136 9.28 -5.65 16.05
C LYS A 136 10.00 -6.16 17.30
N ASN A 137 11.09 -5.53 17.74
CA ASN A 137 11.78 -5.91 18.98
C ASN A 137 12.00 -4.70 19.91
N ALA A 138 12.27 -4.97 21.18
CA ALA A 138 12.56 -3.95 22.17
C ALA A 138 14.07 -3.77 22.35
N PHE A 139 14.53 -2.54 22.19
CA PHE A 139 15.87 -2.08 22.46
C PHE A 139 15.79 -1.17 23.68
N ILE A 140 16.44 -1.55 24.76
CA ILE A 140 16.37 -0.85 26.05
C ILE A 140 17.78 -0.42 26.45
N ASN A 141 17.99 0.89 26.60
CA ASN A 141 19.28 1.47 26.98
C ASN A 141 20.44 1.03 26.07
N VAL A 142 20.19 0.94 24.75
CA VAL A 142 21.21 0.59 23.75
C VAL A 142 21.88 1.86 23.23
N ASN A 143 23.22 1.87 23.23
CA ASN A 143 23.99 3.01 22.78
C ASN A 143 24.40 2.87 21.32
N PHE A 144 23.72 3.58 20.43
CA PHE A 144 24.02 3.64 18.99
C PHE A 144 24.84 4.87 18.59
N LYS A 145 25.33 5.70 19.52
CA LYS A 145 25.97 6.99 19.19
C LYS A 145 27.02 6.86 18.07
N GLY A 146 26.92 7.70 17.05
CA GLY A 146 27.85 7.75 15.91
C GLY A 146 27.68 6.64 14.87
N SER A 147 26.63 5.82 14.96
CA SER A 147 26.46 4.65 14.06
C SER A 147 25.88 5.02 12.70
N CYS A 148 26.26 4.26 11.67
CA CYS A 148 25.61 4.30 10.36
C CYS A 148 24.40 3.34 10.35
N LEU A 149 23.21 3.93 10.37
CA LEU A 149 21.91 3.27 10.40
C LEU A 149 21.13 3.50 9.10
N LYS A 150 21.84 3.72 7.99
CA LYS A 150 21.24 3.97 6.68
C LYS A 150 20.35 2.80 6.25
N GLY A 151 19.11 3.08 5.84
CA GLY A 151 18.19 2.05 5.36
C GLY A 151 17.73 1.02 6.41
N VAL A 152 18.05 1.23 7.70
CA VAL A 152 17.69 0.28 8.76
C VAL A 152 16.18 0.31 9.01
N ASN A 153 15.58 -0.87 9.10
CA ASN A 153 14.16 -1.00 9.39
C ASN A 153 13.89 -1.09 10.90
N PHE A 154 13.46 0.02 11.50
CA PHE A 154 13.03 0.15 12.90
C PHE A 154 11.51 0.01 13.09
N CYS A 155 10.74 -0.39 12.08
CA CYS A 155 9.29 -0.40 12.15
C CYS A 155 8.78 -1.25 13.33
N GLN A 156 7.94 -0.66 14.20
CA GLN A 156 7.42 -1.31 15.42
C GLN A 156 8.50 -1.77 16.42
N SER A 157 9.72 -1.27 16.31
CA SER A 157 10.70 -1.44 17.39
C SER A 157 10.35 -0.53 18.56
N LYS A 158 10.57 -0.99 19.79
CA LYS A 158 10.47 -0.17 20.99
C LYS A 158 11.88 0.30 21.33
N LEU A 159 12.14 1.59 21.30
CA LEU A 159 13.49 2.16 21.49
C LEU A 159 13.53 2.95 22.81
N TYR A 160 13.55 2.25 23.94
CA TYR A 160 13.54 2.86 25.27
C TYR A 160 14.95 3.26 25.68
N ASP A 161 15.15 4.52 26.06
CA ASP A 161 16.44 5.06 26.54
C ASP A 161 17.65 4.80 25.63
N CYS A 162 17.41 4.61 24.32
CA CYS A 162 18.47 4.40 23.35
C CYS A 162 19.19 5.72 23.01
N ASN A 163 20.52 5.67 22.88
CA ASN A 163 21.32 6.84 22.51
C ASN A 163 21.62 6.84 21.00
N PHE A 164 20.99 7.76 20.26
CA PHE A 164 21.17 7.91 18.82
C PHE A 164 21.91 9.19 18.39
N ARG A 165 22.69 9.82 19.30
CA ARG A 165 23.43 11.04 18.96
C ARG A 165 24.40 10.80 17.81
N ASN A 166 24.42 11.69 16.83
CA ASN A 166 25.30 11.66 15.66
C ASN A 166 25.16 10.39 14.79
N CYS A 167 23.99 9.75 14.77
CA CYS A 167 23.75 8.62 13.86
C CYS A 167 23.34 9.10 12.46
N ASP A 168 23.71 8.34 11.43
CA ASP A 168 23.18 8.49 10.08
C ASP A 168 21.91 7.65 9.92
N PHE A 169 20.76 8.33 9.76
CA PHE A 169 19.45 7.72 9.55
C PHE A 169 18.92 7.87 8.12
N THR A 170 19.80 8.17 7.15
CA THR A 170 19.39 8.28 5.74
C THR A 170 18.58 7.03 5.35
N GLU A 171 17.37 7.21 4.81
CA GLU A 171 16.49 6.10 4.40
C GLU A 171 16.07 5.11 5.51
N ALA A 172 16.35 5.39 6.79
CA ALA A 172 15.91 4.54 7.91
C ALA A 172 14.38 4.57 8.05
N LEU A 173 13.79 3.40 8.29
CA LEU A 173 12.34 3.21 8.33
C LEU A 173 11.85 3.16 9.79
N PHE A 174 11.39 4.29 10.31
CA PHE A 174 10.76 4.38 11.64
C PHE A 174 9.25 4.19 11.62
N SER A 175 8.61 4.56 10.51
CA SER A 175 7.19 4.34 10.24
C SER A 175 7.04 3.55 8.95
N ARG A 176 5.98 2.74 8.83
CA ARG A 176 5.70 1.92 7.63
C ARG A 176 5.13 2.73 6.46
N LEU A 177 5.59 3.97 6.34
CA LEU A 177 5.29 4.86 5.24
C LEU A 177 6.17 4.52 4.06
N LYS A 178 5.59 3.96 3.01
CA LYS A 178 6.28 3.83 1.73
C LYS A 178 5.76 4.91 0.79
N ILE A 179 6.65 5.82 0.39
CA ILE A 179 6.41 6.64 -0.81
C ILE A 179 6.44 5.67 -1.98
N ILE A 180 5.31 5.54 -2.68
CA ILE A 180 5.25 4.71 -3.89
C ILE A 180 5.97 5.46 -5.00
N GLU A 181 5.55 6.70 -5.25
CA GLU A 181 6.15 7.58 -6.24
C GLU A 181 5.71 9.04 -6.03
N LYS A 182 6.36 9.96 -6.75
CA LYS A 182 6.00 11.37 -6.83
C LYS A 182 5.56 11.70 -8.26
N PHE A 183 4.33 12.15 -8.41
CA PHE A 183 3.74 12.55 -9.67
C PHE A 183 3.73 14.07 -9.84
N GLU A 184 3.56 14.53 -11.07
CA GLU A 184 3.46 15.95 -11.37
C GLU A 184 2.09 16.53 -10.99
N GLY A 185 2.11 17.48 -10.06
CA GLY A 185 0.92 18.17 -9.60
C GLY A 185 0.12 17.39 -8.56
N SER A 186 -0.88 18.05 -8.00
CA SER A 186 -1.71 17.53 -6.93
C SER A 186 -2.50 16.29 -7.35
N ILE A 187 -2.42 15.19 -6.59
CA ILE A 187 -3.31 14.04 -6.79
C ILE A 187 -4.66 14.37 -6.17
N LYS A 188 -5.69 14.55 -6.98
CA LYS A 188 -7.05 14.90 -6.54
C LYS A 188 -7.90 13.70 -6.21
N LYS A 189 -7.67 12.56 -6.87
CA LYS A 189 -8.42 11.33 -6.64
C LYS A 189 -7.55 10.11 -6.84
N VAL A 190 -7.65 9.15 -5.92
CA VAL A 190 -7.02 7.83 -6.01
C VAL A 190 -8.11 6.77 -6.03
N ILE A 191 -8.11 5.94 -7.07
CA ILE A 191 -9.12 4.88 -7.25
C ILE A 191 -8.39 3.57 -7.48
N ILE A 192 -8.77 2.54 -6.73
CA ILE A 192 -8.23 1.18 -6.93
C ILE A 192 -9.17 0.32 -7.78
N SER A 193 -8.60 -0.50 -8.64
CA SER A 193 -9.36 -1.49 -9.42
C SER A 193 -10.01 -2.56 -8.51
N LYS A 194 -11.05 -3.23 -9.01
CA LYS A 194 -11.81 -4.24 -8.23
C LYS A 194 -10.93 -5.40 -7.75
N ASP A 195 -9.91 -5.77 -8.51
CA ASP A 195 -8.97 -6.82 -8.18
C ASP A 195 -7.76 -6.34 -7.36
N GLY A 196 -7.68 -5.05 -7.05
CA GLY A 196 -6.64 -4.49 -6.19
C GLY A 196 -5.25 -4.33 -6.84
N LYS A 197 -5.13 -4.54 -8.15
CA LYS A 197 -3.82 -4.54 -8.84
C LYS A 197 -3.45 -3.19 -9.47
N LEU A 198 -4.44 -2.38 -9.84
CA LEU A 198 -4.23 -1.11 -10.52
C LEU A 198 -4.70 0.06 -9.68
N LEU A 199 -3.99 1.17 -9.77
CA LEU A 199 -4.43 2.48 -9.29
C LEU A 199 -4.67 3.42 -10.47
N LEU A 200 -5.77 4.15 -10.42
CA LEU A 200 -6.03 5.30 -11.27
C LEU A 200 -5.88 6.56 -10.43
N LEU A 201 -4.97 7.42 -10.87
CA LEU A 201 -4.59 8.65 -10.19
C LEU A 201 -5.05 9.82 -11.05
N CYS A 202 -6.03 10.58 -10.57
CA CYS A 202 -6.45 11.83 -11.20
C CYS A 202 -5.61 12.96 -10.63
N CYS A 203 -4.55 13.36 -11.34
CA CYS A 203 -3.68 14.47 -10.96
C CYS A 203 -4.16 15.78 -11.58
N ALA A 204 -3.70 16.90 -11.05
CA ALA A 204 -4.06 18.23 -11.54
C ALA A 204 -3.60 18.51 -12.98
N ARG A 205 -2.68 17.71 -13.53
CA ARG A 205 -2.12 17.88 -14.88
C ARG A 205 -2.40 16.71 -15.83
N ASN A 206 -2.62 15.52 -15.30
CA ASN A 206 -2.84 14.32 -16.09
C ASN A 206 -3.61 13.27 -15.28
N THR A 207 -4.11 12.26 -15.96
CA THR A 207 -4.65 11.06 -15.33
C THR A 207 -3.72 9.88 -15.61
N ILE A 208 -3.29 9.20 -14.56
CA ILE A 208 -2.26 8.16 -14.63
C ILE A 208 -2.87 6.82 -14.22
N LEU A 209 -2.58 5.77 -14.99
CA LEU A 209 -2.83 4.40 -14.60
C LEU A 209 -1.53 3.73 -14.17
N TRP A 210 -1.53 3.21 -12.95
CA TRP A 210 -0.38 2.66 -12.26
C TRP A 210 -0.59 1.21 -11.88
N ASP A 211 0.41 0.35 -12.11
CA ASP A 211 0.39 -1.05 -11.68
C ASP A 211 1.09 -1.20 -10.33
N LEU A 212 0.37 -1.74 -9.34
CA LEU A 212 0.91 -1.95 -7.99
C LEU A 212 1.89 -3.11 -7.89
N ASN A 213 1.76 -4.12 -8.74
CA ASN A 213 2.63 -5.30 -8.74
C ASN A 213 3.95 -4.99 -9.44
N LEU A 214 3.87 -4.39 -10.63
CA LEU A 214 5.03 -3.99 -11.42
C LEU A 214 5.68 -2.70 -10.89
N LYS A 215 4.94 -1.92 -10.09
CA LYS A 215 5.36 -0.61 -9.54
C LYS A 215 5.81 0.34 -10.64
N MET A 216 5.00 0.44 -11.69
CA MET A 216 5.29 1.31 -12.81
C MET A 216 4.01 1.91 -13.40
N GLN A 217 4.19 3.03 -14.10
CA GLN A 217 3.14 3.65 -14.88
C GLN A 217 2.88 2.81 -16.12
N LEU A 218 1.63 2.40 -16.31
CA LEU A 218 1.21 1.71 -17.53
C LEU A 218 0.69 2.70 -18.59
N HIS A 219 0.06 3.79 -18.16
CA HIS A 219 -0.47 4.79 -19.06
C HIS A 219 -0.56 6.18 -18.40
N SER A 220 -0.44 7.23 -19.21
CA SER A 220 -0.75 8.60 -18.84
C SER A 220 -1.61 9.23 -19.93
N SER A 221 -2.71 9.86 -19.50
CA SER A 221 -3.58 10.66 -20.33
C SER A 221 -3.48 12.13 -19.92
N ASN A 222 -3.26 13.02 -20.87
CA ASN A 222 -3.25 14.47 -20.61
C ASN A 222 -4.64 15.03 -20.27
N PHE A 223 -5.69 14.19 -20.28
CA PHE A 223 -7.01 14.57 -19.82
C PHE A 223 -7.02 14.73 -18.30
N ILE A 224 -7.31 15.94 -17.83
CA ILE A 224 -7.41 16.26 -16.40
C ILE A 224 -8.81 15.86 -15.95
N SER A 225 -8.92 14.74 -15.27
CA SER A 225 -10.20 14.21 -14.85
C SER A 225 -10.55 14.66 -13.43
N LYS A 226 -11.76 15.21 -13.24
CA LYS A 226 -12.28 15.47 -11.89
C LYS A 226 -12.79 14.21 -11.21
N SER A 227 -13.27 13.25 -11.99
CA SER A 227 -13.66 11.95 -11.48
C SER A 227 -13.48 10.86 -12.50
N ALA A 228 -13.19 9.66 -12.02
CA ALA A 228 -13.05 8.50 -12.85
C ALA A 228 -13.64 7.26 -12.18
N ALA A 229 -13.85 6.20 -12.97
CA ALA A 229 -14.29 4.91 -12.47
C ALA A 229 -13.73 3.77 -13.33
N PHE A 230 -13.43 2.65 -12.68
CA PHE A 230 -13.22 1.36 -13.34
C PHE A 230 -14.54 0.61 -13.48
N SER A 231 -14.74 -0.05 -14.61
CA SER A 231 -15.78 -1.06 -14.71
C SER A 231 -15.48 -2.25 -13.78
N PRO A 232 -16.51 -2.99 -13.30
CA PRO A 232 -16.29 -4.12 -12.41
C PRO A 232 -15.41 -5.24 -12.99
N CYS A 233 -15.40 -5.41 -14.31
CA CYS A 233 -14.49 -6.36 -15.00
C CYS A 233 -13.08 -5.78 -15.20
N GLY A 234 -12.91 -4.46 -15.09
CA GLY A 234 -11.63 -3.77 -15.26
C GLY A 234 -11.24 -3.48 -16.71
N ASN A 235 -12.10 -3.78 -17.69
CA ASN A 235 -11.81 -3.59 -19.11
C ASN A 235 -12.18 -2.19 -19.63
N LEU A 236 -12.91 -1.40 -18.84
CA LEU A 236 -13.34 -0.06 -19.23
C LEU A 236 -13.01 0.91 -18.09
N ILE A 237 -12.33 2.00 -18.44
CA ILE A 237 -12.06 3.12 -17.54
C ILE A 237 -12.77 4.34 -18.10
N ILE A 238 -13.49 5.06 -17.25
CA ILE A 238 -14.17 6.29 -17.63
C ILE A 238 -13.53 7.45 -16.90
N LEU A 239 -13.16 8.48 -17.64
CA LEU A 239 -12.70 9.76 -17.12
C LEU A 239 -13.76 10.82 -17.46
N VAL A 240 -14.11 11.65 -16.48
CA VAL A 240 -15.01 12.78 -16.71
C VAL A 240 -14.41 14.09 -16.21
N ASP A 241 -14.68 15.16 -16.95
CA ASP A 241 -14.41 16.55 -16.56
C ASP A 241 -15.31 17.51 -17.36
N GLU A 242 -15.85 18.54 -16.71
CA GLU A 242 -16.60 19.68 -17.29
C GLU A 242 -17.45 19.36 -18.56
N GLY A 243 -18.27 18.30 -18.52
CA GLY A 243 -19.18 17.92 -19.61
C GLY A 243 -18.56 17.02 -20.71
N ILE A 244 -17.31 16.65 -20.55
CA ILE A 244 -16.58 15.69 -21.40
C ILE A 244 -16.54 14.33 -20.69
N LYS A 245 -16.91 13.28 -21.44
CA LYS A 245 -16.73 11.88 -21.07
C LYS A 245 -15.64 11.28 -21.97
N VAL A 246 -14.65 10.63 -21.38
CA VAL A 246 -13.61 9.88 -22.10
C VAL A 246 -13.69 8.42 -21.67
N PHE A 247 -13.93 7.52 -22.61
CA PHE A 247 -13.92 6.08 -22.36
C PHE A 247 -12.61 5.49 -22.86
N ILE A 248 -11.91 4.82 -21.97
CA ILE A 248 -10.64 4.13 -22.24
C ILE A 248 -10.93 2.64 -22.14
N LYS A 249 -10.89 1.95 -23.28
CA LYS A 249 -10.93 0.48 -23.31
C LYS A 249 -9.55 -0.06 -23.02
N TRP A 250 -9.48 -0.93 -22.01
CA TRP A 250 -8.27 -1.56 -21.55
C TRP A 250 -8.39 -3.06 -21.79
N ASP A 251 -7.57 -3.61 -22.68
CA ASP A 251 -7.44 -5.07 -22.80
C ASP A 251 -6.43 -5.55 -21.75
N ARG A 252 -6.96 -6.17 -20.69
CA ARG A 252 -6.15 -6.67 -19.58
C ARG A 252 -5.26 -7.85 -19.95
N LYS A 253 -5.65 -8.65 -20.96
CA LYS A 253 -4.87 -9.81 -21.39
C LYS A 253 -3.64 -9.38 -22.17
N LEU A 254 -3.80 -8.35 -23.00
CA LEU A 254 -2.73 -7.82 -23.84
C LEU A 254 -1.91 -6.74 -23.14
N GLY A 255 -2.44 -6.10 -22.09
CA GLY A 255 -1.79 -4.97 -21.43
C GLY A 255 -1.78 -3.69 -22.28
N ILE A 256 -2.66 -3.62 -23.27
CA ILE A 256 -2.71 -2.54 -24.25
C ILE A 256 -4.02 -1.76 -24.08
N ILE A 257 -3.92 -0.44 -24.17
CA ILE A 257 -5.08 0.43 -24.35
C ILE A 257 -5.43 0.43 -25.82
N THR A 258 -6.56 -0.18 -26.15
CA THR A 258 -6.95 -0.46 -27.53
C THR A 258 -7.74 0.68 -28.15
N GLU A 259 -8.48 1.46 -27.38
CA GLU A 259 -9.36 2.48 -27.94
C GLU A 259 -9.70 3.61 -26.95
N LYS A 260 -9.48 4.88 -27.37
CA LYS A 260 -10.14 6.06 -26.77
C LYS A 260 -11.49 6.24 -27.46
N ALA A 261 -12.38 5.30 -27.26
CA ALA A 261 -13.68 5.29 -27.92
C ALA A 261 -14.53 6.44 -27.35
N ASN A 262 -14.87 7.42 -28.19
CA ASN A 262 -15.92 8.41 -27.95
C ASN A 262 -15.65 9.46 -26.87
N THR A 263 -14.96 10.55 -27.24
CA THR A 263 -15.16 11.85 -26.59
C THR A 263 -16.54 12.39 -26.96
N LYS A 264 -17.55 12.10 -26.14
CA LYS A 264 -18.89 12.70 -26.29
C LYS A 264 -18.89 14.03 -25.54
N LEU A 265 -18.82 15.14 -26.28
CA LEU A 265 -18.96 16.49 -25.75
C LEU A 265 -20.44 16.75 -25.45
N VAL A 266 -20.86 16.54 -24.21
CA VAL A 266 -22.19 16.94 -23.74
C VAL A 266 -22.10 18.41 -23.32
N ARG A 267 -21.96 19.30 -24.31
CA ARG A 267 -21.67 20.75 -24.12
C ARG A 267 -22.69 21.51 -23.26
N SER A 268 -23.83 20.93 -22.89
CA SER A 268 -24.90 21.64 -22.19
C SER A 268 -24.91 21.47 -20.67
N GLN A 269 -24.21 20.50 -20.07
CA GLN A 269 -24.30 20.23 -18.62
C GLN A 269 -22.96 19.76 -18.01
N LYS A 270 -22.58 20.35 -16.87
CA LYS A 270 -21.36 19.99 -16.15
C LYS A 270 -21.53 18.64 -15.46
N ILE A 271 -20.73 17.66 -15.85
CA ILE A 271 -20.64 16.35 -15.18
C ILE A 271 -19.64 16.46 -14.04
N TYR A 272 -20.06 16.10 -12.82
CA TYR A 272 -19.20 16.14 -11.64
C TYR A 272 -18.60 14.79 -11.30
N ASN A 273 -19.28 13.70 -11.67
CA ASN A 273 -18.81 12.37 -11.29
C ASN A 273 -19.36 11.24 -12.17
N VAL A 274 -18.84 10.04 -11.90
CA VAL A 274 -19.20 8.80 -12.58
C VAL A 274 -19.05 7.60 -11.64
N CYS A 275 -19.95 6.62 -11.74
CA CYS A 275 -19.77 5.31 -11.13
C CYS A 275 -20.40 4.19 -11.98
N PHE A 276 -19.91 2.97 -11.83
CA PHE A 276 -20.52 1.79 -12.48
C PHE A 276 -21.50 1.10 -11.54
N SER A 277 -22.56 0.55 -12.13
CA SER A 277 -23.40 -0.44 -11.45
C SER A 277 -22.58 -1.66 -11.00
N PRO A 278 -22.97 -2.37 -9.93
CA PRO A 278 -22.21 -3.52 -9.42
C PRO A 278 -22.03 -4.65 -10.44
N CYS A 279 -23.02 -4.86 -11.31
CA CYS A 279 -22.98 -5.83 -12.41
C CYS A 279 -22.18 -5.33 -13.63
N GLY A 280 -21.88 -4.03 -13.70
CA GLY A 280 -21.16 -3.41 -14.80
C GLY A 280 -22.02 -3.11 -16.04
N LYS A 281 -23.33 -3.42 -16.02
CA LYS A 281 -24.24 -3.18 -17.14
C LYS A 281 -24.51 -1.69 -17.37
N TYR A 282 -24.64 -0.93 -16.30
CA TYR A 282 -24.94 0.50 -16.37
C TYR A 282 -23.81 1.38 -15.83
N ILE A 283 -23.74 2.59 -16.35
CA ILE A 283 -22.88 3.69 -15.92
C ILE A 283 -23.77 4.84 -15.45
N LEU A 284 -23.48 5.39 -14.28
CA LEU A 284 -24.21 6.51 -13.70
C LEU A 284 -23.34 7.76 -13.77
N PHE A 285 -23.87 8.81 -14.39
CA PHE A 285 -23.29 10.16 -14.43
C PHE A 285 -24.22 11.13 -13.72
N TRP A 286 -23.66 12.16 -13.10
CA TRP A 286 -24.47 13.22 -12.52
C TRP A 286 -23.74 14.56 -12.53
N GLY A 287 -24.55 15.61 -12.55
CA GLY A 287 -24.11 16.99 -12.55
C GLY A 287 -24.94 17.84 -11.58
N SER A 288 -25.02 19.14 -11.85
CA SER A 288 -25.71 20.09 -10.98
C SER A 288 -27.23 19.91 -10.92
N ASN A 289 -27.85 19.44 -12.01
CA ASN A 289 -29.30 19.39 -12.16
C ASN A 289 -29.81 18.12 -12.87
N PHE A 290 -28.97 17.09 -12.97
CA PHE A 290 -29.34 15.84 -13.63
C PHE A 290 -28.62 14.63 -13.04
N ILE A 291 -29.26 13.49 -13.20
CA ILE A 291 -28.69 12.14 -13.06
C ILE A 291 -28.97 11.42 -14.38
N GLU A 292 -27.98 10.74 -14.93
CA GLU A 292 -28.04 10.06 -16.22
C GLU A 292 -27.49 8.64 -16.08
N LEU A 293 -28.29 7.65 -16.44
CA LEU A 293 -27.91 6.24 -16.50
C LEU A 293 -27.71 5.85 -17.95
N GLU A 294 -26.50 5.41 -18.31
CA GLU A 294 -26.15 4.92 -19.64
C GLU A 294 -25.89 3.41 -19.60
N ASP A 295 -26.14 2.72 -20.70
CA ASP A 295 -25.73 1.33 -20.90
C ASP A 295 -24.21 1.26 -21.20
N SER A 296 -23.50 0.36 -20.54
CA SER A 296 -22.02 0.34 -20.56
C SER A 296 -21.42 -0.20 -21.86
N VAL A 297 -22.22 -0.92 -22.65
CA VAL A 297 -21.78 -1.52 -23.93
C VAL A 297 -22.09 -0.58 -25.07
N SER A 298 -23.34 -0.11 -25.16
CA SER A 298 -23.80 0.77 -26.24
C SER A 298 -23.47 2.25 -26.01
N LEU A 299 -23.18 2.65 -24.77
CA LEU A 299 -22.92 4.05 -24.36
C LEU A 299 -24.10 5.00 -24.67
N ASN A 300 -25.31 4.45 -24.76
CA ASN A 300 -26.54 5.18 -24.95
C ASN A 300 -27.25 5.45 -23.62
N ILE A 301 -27.98 6.56 -23.57
CA ILE A 301 -28.78 6.93 -22.40
C ILE A 301 -29.93 5.93 -22.26
N TYR A 302 -29.97 5.28 -21.10
CA TYR A 302 -31.06 4.40 -20.70
C TYR A 302 -32.13 5.16 -19.92
N LYS A 303 -31.73 5.99 -18.94
CA LYS A 303 -32.65 6.85 -18.17
C LYS A 303 -32.00 8.18 -17.78
N LYS A 304 -32.83 9.20 -17.59
CA LYS A 304 -32.42 10.53 -17.10
C LYS A 304 -33.41 11.06 -16.08
N TRP A 305 -32.92 11.53 -14.95
CA TRP A 305 -33.71 12.18 -13.91
C TRP A 305 -33.28 13.64 -13.76
N LYS A 306 -34.26 14.53 -13.54
CA LYS A 306 -34.01 15.91 -13.12
C LYS A 306 -33.92 15.94 -11.60
N ALA A 307 -32.70 16.07 -11.09
CA ALA A 307 -32.41 16.08 -9.66
C ALA A 307 -31.24 17.01 -9.38
N TYR A 308 -31.07 17.47 -8.14
CA TYR A 308 -29.98 18.35 -7.73
C TYR A 308 -29.06 17.62 -6.76
N PRO A 309 -28.36 16.56 -7.21
CA PRO A 309 -27.51 15.79 -6.32
C PRO A 309 -26.30 16.62 -5.90
N TYR A 310 -26.28 17.05 -4.64
CA TYR A 310 -25.10 17.67 -4.03
C TYR A 310 -24.09 16.62 -3.54
N THR A 311 -24.46 15.33 -3.57
CA THR A 311 -23.64 14.21 -3.11
C THR A 311 -22.97 13.44 -4.24
N LEU A 312 -21.98 12.63 -3.87
CA LEU A 312 -21.64 11.45 -4.67
C LEU A 312 -22.80 10.43 -4.68
N LEU A 313 -23.13 9.94 -5.87
CA LEU A 313 -24.16 8.93 -6.10
C LEU A 313 -23.57 7.53 -6.07
N ASN A 314 -24.34 6.60 -5.53
CA ASN A 314 -23.98 5.19 -5.50
C ASN A 314 -25.15 4.27 -5.82
N PHE A 315 -24.82 3.07 -6.29
CA PHE A 315 -25.76 1.98 -6.42
C PHE A 315 -25.87 1.21 -5.11
N THR A 316 -27.05 0.67 -4.84
CA THR A 316 -27.24 -0.41 -3.88
C THR A 316 -26.56 -1.69 -4.35
N LYS A 317 -26.28 -2.63 -3.42
CA LYS A 317 -25.59 -3.90 -3.71
C LYS A 317 -26.22 -4.69 -4.86
N CYS A 318 -27.56 -4.70 -4.92
CA CYS A 318 -28.31 -5.41 -5.95
C CYS A 318 -28.27 -4.71 -7.32
N GLY A 319 -27.81 -3.45 -7.39
CA GLY A 319 -27.77 -2.66 -8.62
C GLY A 319 -29.14 -2.19 -9.10
N LYS A 320 -30.24 -2.46 -8.37
CA LYS A 320 -31.61 -2.07 -8.75
C LYS A 320 -31.97 -0.65 -8.33
N TYR A 321 -31.28 -0.10 -7.33
CA TYR A 321 -31.56 1.23 -6.81
C TYR A 321 -30.33 2.13 -6.83
N ILE A 322 -30.57 3.42 -7.07
CA ILE A 322 -29.59 4.50 -6.90
C ILE A 322 -29.87 5.26 -5.60
N ILE A 323 -28.81 5.73 -4.95
CA ILE A 323 -28.89 6.50 -3.71
C ILE A 323 -28.12 7.79 -3.84
N PHE A 324 -28.74 8.87 -3.38
CA PHE A 324 -28.20 10.22 -3.46
C PHE A 324 -28.78 11.15 -2.40
N GLY A 325 -28.06 12.20 -2.05
CA GLY A 325 -28.51 13.27 -1.19
C GLY A 325 -29.18 14.40 -1.98
N ASP A 326 -30.31 14.88 -1.47
CA ASP A 326 -31.09 15.98 -2.03
C ASP A 326 -31.63 16.86 -0.90
N LYS A 327 -31.05 18.06 -0.73
CA LYS A 327 -31.51 19.12 0.21
C LYS A 327 -31.95 18.61 1.60
N GLY A 328 -31.04 17.98 2.34
CA GLY A 328 -31.36 17.47 3.69
C GLY A 328 -32.03 16.11 3.70
N TRP A 329 -32.05 15.40 2.57
CA TRP A 329 -32.57 14.04 2.49
C TRP A 329 -31.60 13.12 1.80
N ILE A 330 -31.62 11.84 2.16
CA ILE A 330 -31.04 10.76 1.37
C ILE A 330 -32.19 10.00 0.72
N LYS A 331 -32.17 9.92 -0.60
CA LYS A 331 -33.19 9.27 -1.44
C LYS A 331 -32.65 7.97 -2.01
N GLN A 332 -33.47 6.92 -1.97
CA GLN A 332 -33.28 5.68 -2.72
C GLN A 332 -34.36 5.59 -3.81
N ILE A 333 -33.95 5.56 -5.07
CA ILE A 333 -34.86 5.47 -6.22
C ILE A 333 -34.65 4.14 -6.95
N SER A 334 -35.76 3.48 -7.27
CA SER A 334 -35.77 2.30 -8.14
C SER A 334 -35.47 2.67 -9.58
N ILE A 335 -34.48 1.99 -10.17
CA ILE A 335 -34.12 2.20 -11.57
C ILE A 335 -35.22 1.71 -12.50
N GLU A 336 -35.96 0.66 -12.12
CA GLU A 336 -37.03 0.10 -12.95
C GLU A 336 -38.28 0.99 -12.91
N SER A 337 -38.78 1.28 -11.70
CA SER A 337 -40.09 1.93 -11.50
C SER A 337 -40.04 3.45 -11.35
N ASP A 338 -38.86 4.06 -11.21
CA ASP A 338 -38.65 5.49 -10.88
C ASP A 338 -39.30 5.93 -9.56
N ARG A 339 -39.72 4.99 -8.71
CA ARG A 339 -40.30 5.27 -7.41
C ARG A 339 -39.22 5.52 -6.36
N VAL A 340 -39.48 6.48 -5.47
CA VAL A 340 -38.70 6.67 -4.25
C VAL A 340 -39.14 5.60 -3.26
N GLU A 341 -38.26 4.65 -2.98
CA GLU A 341 -38.53 3.51 -2.08
C GLU A 341 -38.09 3.81 -0.65
N LYS A 342 -37.11 4.69 -0.49
CA LYS A 342 -36.58 5.08 0.83
C LYS A 342 -36.22 6.55 0.86
N LEU A 343 -36.56 7.19 1.96
CA LEU A 343 -36.30 8.60 2.20
C LEU A 343 -35.85 8.78 3.66
N ILE A 344 -34.61 9.22 3.86
CA ILE A 344 -34.00 9.40 5.18
C ILE A 344 -33.74 10.88 5.39
N HIS A 345 -34.30 11.46 6.44
CA HIS A 345 -34.07 12.86 6.79
C HIS A 345 -32.67 13.04 7.40
N ILE A 346 -31.94 14.05 6.92
CA ILE A 346 -30.66 14.50 7.48
C ILE A 346 -30.70 16.01 7.68
N SER A 347 -30.32 16.51 8.86
CA SER A 347 -30.38 17.95 9.17
C SER A 347 -29.24 18.77 8.54
N TRP A 348 -28.50 18.20 7.58
CA TRP A 348 -27.35 18.81 6.91
C TRP A 348 -27.27 18.38 5.44
N MET A 349 -26.40 19.04 4.67
CA MET A 349 -26.09 18.64 3.29
C MET A 349 -25.00 17.57 3.26
N ALA A 350 -25.35 16.38 2.79
CA ALA A 350 -24.37 15.34 2.48
C ALA A 350 -23.52 15.75 1.26
N LYS A 351 -22.21 15.49 1.30
CA LYS A 351 -21.25 15.64 0.20
C LYS A 351 -20.86 14.30 -0.41
N GLU A 352 -20.72 13.27 0.41
CA GLU A 352 -20.34 11.91 -0.01
C GLU A 352 -21.20 10.90 0.75
N LEU A 353 -21.69 9.89 0.02
CA LEU A 353 -22.49 8.79 0.54
C LEU A 353 -21.82 7.49 0.13
N THR A 354 -21.36 6.66 1.06
CA THR A 354 -20.67 5.40 0.75
C THR A 354 -21.15 4.27 1.63
N PHE A 355 -21.48 3.13 1.03
CA PHE A 355 -21.87 1.94 1.78
C PHE A 355 -20.66 1.24 2.40
N SER A 356 -20.86 0.68 3.59
CA SER A 356 -19.97 -0.35 4.10
C SER A 356 -20.06 -1.63 3.24
N PRO A 357 -19.06 -2.54 3.29
CA PRO A 357 -19.07 -3.75 2.46
C PRO A 357 -20.25 -4.67 2.74
N SER A 358 -20.73 -4.67 3.98
CA SER A 358 -21.92 -5.42 4.39
C SER A 358 -23.21 -4.79 3.85
N HIS A 359 -23.17 -3.53 3.38
CA HIS A 359 -24.30 -2.69 3.02
C HIS A 359 -25.29 -2.42 4.17
N LYS A 360 -24.90 -2.73 5.41
CA LYS A 360 -25.70 -2.43 6.61
C LYS A 360 -25.55 -0.98 7.03
N HIS A 361 -24.40 -0.37 6.75
CA HIS A 361 -24.07 0.99 7.17
C HIS A 361 -23.87 1.89 5.95
N LEU A 362 -24.32 3.13 6.06
CA LEU A 362 -24.13 4.19 5.09
C LEU A 362 -23.36 5.32 5.75
N SER A 363 -22.13 5.59 5.28
CA SER A 363 -21.39 6.78 5.69
C SER A 363 -21.87 8.00 4.91
N CYS A 364 -22.06 9.10 5.62
CA CYS A 364 -22.45 10.40 5.10
C CYS A 364 -21.50 11.47 5.64
N ASN A 365 -20.93 12.27 4.76
CA ASN A 365 -19.99 13.34 5.11
C ASN A 365 -20.60 14.71 4.83
N GLY A 366 -20.53 15.65 5.78
CA GLY A 366 -21.16 16.98 5.66
C GLY A 366 -20.51 18.06 6.53
N GLY A 367 -19.23 17.90 6.85
CA GLY A 367 -18.54 18.65 7.91
C GLY A 367 -18.15 17.73 9.06
N ASN A 368 -19.04 16.78 9.38
CA ASN A 368 -18.82 15.67 10.33
C ASN A 368 -18.98 14.32 9.61
N LEU A 369 -18.37 13.27 10.16
CA LEU A 369 -18.59 11.90 9.71
C LEU A 369 -19.84 11.37 10.42
N PHE A 370 -20.85 10.97 9.65
CA PHE A 370 -22.05 10.32 10.16
C PHE A 370 -22.17 8.91 9.59
N ILE A 371 -22.56 7.94 10.41
CA ILE A 371 -22.89 6.59 9.97
C ILE A 371 -24.35 6.29 10.32
N ILE A 372 -25.12 5.94 9.30
CA ILE A 372 -26.53 5.57 9.42
C ILE A 372 -26.65 4.06 9.20
N LYS A 373 -27.38 3.38 10.09
CA LYS A 373 -27.79 2.00 9.87
C LYS A 373 -28.87 1.99 8.81
N PHE A 374 -28.54 1.50 7.62
CA PHE A 374 -29.32 1.75 6.42
C PHE A 374 -30.71 1.14 6.49
N GLU A 375 -30.86 -0.03 7.13
CA GLU A 375 -32.13 -0.73 7.25
C GLU A 375 -33.12 0.02 8.15
N THR A 376 -32.71 0.33 9.38
CA THR A 376 -33.52 0.99 10.42
C THR A 376 -33.58 2.51 10.27
N GLN A 377 -32.70 3.11 9.46
CA GLN A 377 -32.56 4.56 9.26
C GLN A 377 -32.05 5.31 10.49
N GLU A 378 -31.49 4.59 11.46
CA GLU A 378 -30.98 5.16 12.70
C GLU A 378 -29.57 5.72 12.51
N LEU A 379 -29.31 6.90 13.07
CA LEU A 379 -27.96 7.42 13.20
C LEU A 379 -27.26 6.70 14.35
N ILE A 380 -26.17 5.98 14.06
CA ILE A 380 -25.47 5.13 15.04
C ILE A 380 -24.08 5.67 15.41
N PHE A 381 -23.54 6.61 14.63
CA PHE A 381 -22.24 7.19 14.89
C PHE A 381 -22.17 8.60 14.30
N ALA A 382 -21.60 9.54 15.05
CA ALA A 382 -21.31 10.89 14.60
C ALA A 382 -20.00 11.35 15.22
N GLU A 383 -19.04 11.77 14.39
CA GLU A 383 -17.75 12.31 14.83
C GLU A 383 -17.54 13.70 14.24
N ASP A 384 -17.16 14.65 15.11
CA ASP A 384 -16.82 16.00 14.70
C ASP A 384 -15.50 16.01 13.90
N MET A 385 -15.60 16.40 12.63
CA MET A 385 -14.46 16.49 11.72
C MET A 385 -14.13 17.96 11.36
N SER A 386 -14.82 18.95 11.96
CA SER A 386 -14.64 20.37 11.66
C SER A 386 -13.20 20.86 11.89
N ARG A 387 -12.54 20.39 12.96
CA ARG A 387 -11.13 20.69 13.27
C ARG A 387 -10.13 20.02 12.32
N LYS A 388 -10.58 19.10 11.48
CA LYS A 388 -9.77 18.25 10.58
C LYS A 388 -9.85 18.70 9.11
N GLY A 389 -10.57 19.80 8.81
CA GLY A 389 -10.66 20.44 7.50
C GLY A 389 -11.89 20.01 6.68
N PHE A 390 -12.32 20.86 5.74
CA PHE A 390 -13.62 20.71 5.03
C PHE A 390 -13.62 19.76 3.81
N ASN A 391 -12.46 19.20 3.46
CA ASN A 391 -12.25 18.40 2.24
C ASN A 391 -11.62 17.04 2.58
N TYR A 392 -12.26 16.27 3.46
CA TYR A 392 -11.86 14.89 3.73
C TYR A 392 -12.54 13.91 2.77
N SER A 393 -11.83 12.81 2.49
CA SER A 393 -12.27 11.68 1.70
C SER A 393 -12.41 10.48 2.63
N THR A 394 -13.36 9.59 2.35
CA THR A 394 -13.62 8.40 3.16
C THR A 394 -13.45 7.12 2.36
N SER A 395 -13.02 6.06 3.04
CA SER A 395 -12.95 4.73 2.44
C SER A 395 -13.26 3.65 3.48
N TRP A 396 -14.21 2.78 3.16
CA TRP A 396 -14.51 1.62 3.98
C TRP A 396 -13.49 0.51 3.76
N SER A 397 -13.10 -0.15 4.86
CA SER A 397 -12.40 -1.42 4.82
C SER A 397 -13.24 -2.43 4.04
N PRO A 398 -12.66 -3.31 3.20
CA PRO A 398 -13.41 -4.28 2.40
C PRO A 398 -13.96 -5.47 3.20
N TYR A 399 -13.54 -5.68 4.45
CA TYR A 399 -13.84 -6.91 5.21
C TYR A 399 -14.61 -6.69 6.51
N ASN A 400 -14.60 -5.49 7.07
CA ASN A 400 -15.23 -5.17 8.34
C ASN A 400 -15.80 -3.75 8.30
N ASP A 401 -16.62 -3.41 9.29
CA ASP A 401 -17.22 -2.08 9.45
C ASP A 401 -16.22 -1.07 10.04
N LYS A 402 -15.00 -1.03 9.47
CA LYS A 402 -14.00 0.02 9.73
C LYS A 402 -13.96 1.00 8.57
N ILE A 403 -13.72 2.27 8.90
CA ILE A 403 -13.65 3.35 7.92
C ILE A 403 -12.41 4.20 8.17
N VAL A 404 -11.67 4.53 7.10
CA VAL A 404 -10.63 5.55 7.15
C VAL A 404 -11.15 6.87 6.62
N VAL A 405 -10.72 7.94 7.27
CA VAL A 405 -11.10 9.31 6.95
C VAL A 405 -9.83 10.13 6.85
N SER A 406 -9.57 10.78 5.71
CA SER A 406 -8.45 11.71 5.62
C SER A 406 -8.74 12.95 6.48
N ASP A 407 -7.71 13.56 7.08
CA ASP A 407 -7.90 14.70 8.00
C ASP A 407 -6.96 15.88 7.68
N GLY A 408 -6.52 15.95 6.42
CA GLY A 408 -5.56 16.93 5.94
C GLY A 408 -4.10 16.63 6.32
N ASN A 409 -3.84 16.19 7.55
CA ASN A 409 -2.49 15.87 8.03
C ASN A 409 -2.15 14.38 7.98
N GLY A 410 -3.11 13.52 7.66
CA GLY A 410 -2.96 12.08 7.67
C GLY A 410 -4.32 11.42 7.51
N PHE A 411 -4.65 10.48 8.39
CA PHE A 411 -5.99 9.92 8.46
C PHE A 411 -6.34 9.37 9.84
N CYS A 412 -7.63 9.34 10.14
CA CYS A 412 -8.21 8.63 11.27
C CYS A 412 -8.78 7.30 10.80
N LEU A 413 -8.62 6.25 11.60
CA LEU A 413 -9.30 4.96 11.43
C LEU A 413 -10.35 4.81 12.52
N PHE A 414 -11.61 4.60 12.13
CA PHE A 414 -12.71 4.34 13.04
C PHE A 414 -13.19 2.90 12.91
N ASP A 415 -13.55 2.31 14.05
CA ASP A 415 -14.23 1.03 14.13
C ASP A 415 -15.66 1.30 14.60
N ILE A 416 -16.61 1.11 13.68
CA ILE A 416 -18.00 1.50 13.90
C ILE A 416 -18.68 0.61 14.93
N GLU A 417 -18.26 -0.67 15.04
CA GLU A 417 -18.77 -1.56 16.08
C GLU A 417 -18.36 -1.11 17.48
N LYS A 418 -17.19 -0.49 17.60
CA LYS A 418 -16.66 0.01 18.89
C LYS A 418 -17.05 1.46 19.19
N GLN A 419 -17.68 2.15 18.24
CA GLN A 419 -18.00 3.58 18.31
C GLN A 419 -16.81 4.46 18.73
N ALA A 420 -15.58 4.08 18.37
CA ALA A 420 -14.37 4.76 18.83
C ALA A 420 -13.31 4.86 17.72
N PRO A 421 -12.46 5.91 17.74
CA PRO A 421 -11.27 5.96 16.90
C PRO A 421 -10.29 4.85 17.33
N VAL A 422 -9.89 4.01 16.38
CA VAL A 422 -8.88 2.96 16.61
C VAL A 422 -7.49 3.53 16.51
N ALA A 423 -7.28 4.48 15.61
CA ALA A 423 -5.97 5.08 15.41
C ALA A 423 -6.03 6.42 14.72
N HIS A 424 -5.00 7.24 14.99
CA HIS A 424 -4.74 8.49 14.31
C HIS A 424 -3.34 8.48 13.72
N MET A 425 -3.24 8.45 12.39
CA MET A 425 -1.96 8.46 11.69
C MET A 425 -1.70 9.88 11.25
N ARG A 426 -0.78 10.58 11.93
CA ARG A 426 -0.36 11.95 11.57
C ARG A 426 0.89 11.94 10.72
N GLU A 427 0.90 12.82 9.73
CA GLU A 427 2.08 13.21 8.97
C GLU A 427 2.25 14.72 9.03
N ASN A 428 3.51 15.16 8.92
CA ASN A 428 3.83 16.57 8.83
C ASN A 428 3.72 17.04 7.37
N TYR A 429 2.91 18.09 7.19
CA TYR A 429 2.76 18.94 6.01
C TYR A 429 2.21 18.31 4.71
N ASN A 430 1.31 19.08 4.09
CA ASN A 430 0.55 18.89 2.84
C ASN A 430 -0.79 18.17 2.98
N LYS A 431 -1.84 18.85 2.48
CA LYS A 431 -3.24 18.40 2.54
C LYS A 431 -3.41 17.08 1.79
N ASN A 432 -4.09 16.14 2.44
CA ASN A 432 -4.52 14.89 1.83
C ASN A 432 -5.82 15.12 1.06
N ASP A 433 -5.75 14.95 -0.26
CA ASP A 433 -6.87 15.23 -1.15
C ASP A 433 -7.72 13.96 -1.41
N SER A 434 -7.14 12.76 -1.27
CA SER A 434 -7.87 11.51 -1.48
C SER A 434 -7.27 10.33 -0.72
N ILE A 435 -8.13 9.44 -0.22
CA ILE A 435 -7.77 8.21 0.48
C ILE A 435 -8.53 7.01 -0.09
N CYS A 436 -7.88 5.84 -0.15
CA CYS A 436 -8.53 4.61 -0.60
C CYS A 436 -7.96 3.37 0.10
N TYR A 437 -8.83 2.50 0.59
CA TYR A 437 -8.44 1.17 1.07
C TYR A 437 -7.97 0.27 -0.08
N SER A 438 -6.94 -0.54 0.17
CA SER A 438 -6.63 -1.66 -0.69
C SER A 438 -7.73 -2.72 -0.60
N LYS A 439 -7.92 -3.47 -1.70
CA LYS A 439 -8.91 -4.56 -1.74
C LYS A 439 -8.58 -5.72 -0.81
N CYS A 440 -7.31 -5.87 -0.44
CA CYS A 440 -6.88 -6.81 0.59
C CYS A 440 -7.03 -6.27 2.01
N GLY A 441 -7.66 -5.11 2.23
CA GLY A 441 -7.97 -4.54 3.56
C GLY A 441 -6.77 -4.16 4.42
N ARG A 442 -5.56 -4.50 3.98
CA ARG A 442 -4.32 -4.29 4.71
C ARG A 442 -3.73 -2.91 4.48
N TYR A 443 -3.90 -2.32 3.30
CA TYR A 443 -3.21 -1.08 2.96
C TYR A 443 -4.16 0.09 2.75
N VAL A 444 -3.65 1.29 2.91
CA VAL A 444 -4.33 2.55 2.58
C VAL A 444 -3.44 3.36 1.65
N PHE A 445 -4.01 3.80 0.55
CA PHE A 445 -3.38 4.71 -0.39
C PHE A 445 -3.82 6.14 -0.09
N ILE A 446 -2.87 7.07 -0.07
CA ILE A 446 -3.13 8.49 0.13
C ILE A 446 -2.54 9.28 -1.04
N GLY A 447 -3.39 10.02 -1.73
CA GLY A 447 -3.00 11.01 -2.73
C GLY A 447 -2.86 12.38 -2.07
N LYS A 448 -1.68 13.00 -2.24
CA LYS A 448 -1.37 14.28 -1.62
C LYS A 448 -1.45 15.46 -2.59
N SER A 449 -1.66 16.65 -2.01
CA SER A 449 -1.67 17.92 -2.75
C SER A 449 -0.35 18.25 -3.45
N ASN A 450 0.77 17.64 -3.02
CA ASN A 450 2.10 17.82 -3.60
C ASN A 450 2.48 16.73 -4.62
N GLY A 451 1.54 15.87 -5.01
CA GLY A 451 1.76 14.80 -5.99
C GLY A 451 2.35 13.51 -5.44
N LEU A 452 2.58 13.40 -4.12
CA LEU A 452 3.03 12.15 -3.53
C LEU A 452 1.89 11.16 -3.40
N LEU A 453 2.12 9.94 -3.88
CA LEU A 453 1.30 8.77 -3.58
C LEU A 453 1.97 7.97 -2.46
N LYS A 454 1.28 7.85 -1.32
CA LYS A 454 1.77 7.10 -0.16
C LYS A 454 0.96 5.83 0.07
N LEU A 455 1.66 4.79 0.53
CA LEU A 455 1.08 3.55 1.04
C LEU A 455 1.28 3.47 2.55
N TRP A 456 0.19 3.13 3.25
CA TRP A 456 0.17 2.79 4.66
C TRP A 456 -0.23 1.32 4.86
N ASP A 457 0.42 0.62 5.79
CA ASP A 457 0.09 -0.77 6.16
C ASP A 457 -0.64 -0.81 7.53
N LEU A 458 -1.89 -1.27 7.54
CA LEU A 458 -2.84 -1.23 8.65
C LEU A 458 -2.85 -2.48 9.54
N GLU A 459 -2.26 -3.61 9.13
CA GLU A 459 -2.19 -4.82 9.99
C GLU A 459 -1.33 -4.62 11.25
N ASN A 460 -0.73 -3.44 11.39
CA ASN A 460 0.42 -3.19 12.22
C ASN A 460 0.35 -1.80 12.89
N ILE A 461 -0.88 -1.28 13.00
CA ILE A 461 -1.23 -0.09 13.79
C ILE A 461 -1.10 -0.49 15.26
N GLY A 462 0.05 -0.18 15.84
CA GLY A 462 0.35 -0.40 17.25
C GLY A 462 0.30 0.91 18.00
#